data_AF-A0A3D2G091-F1
#
_entry.id   AF-A0A3D2G091-F1
#
_cell.length_a   1.000
_cell.length_b   1.000
_cell.length_c   1.000
_cell.angle_alpha   90.00
_cell.angle_beta   90.00
_cell.angle_gamma   90.00
#
_symmetry.space_group_name_H-M   'P 1'
#
loop_
_entity.id
_entity.type
_entity.pdbx_description
1 polymer ?
#
loop_
_entity_poly.entity_id
_entity_poly.type
_entity_poly.pdbx_seq_one_letter_code
_entity_poly.pdbx_strand_id
1 'polypeptide(L)'
;YRDDSLQGAYKTVFFLLQLSHYLRTGDYLPTKRALLERLTGDERDILEISLHWEAHGADRAAGPDRYFRLLLDWLGGILRHSAEQNPCLQSHHSF
;
A
#
# COMPACT_ATOMS: atom_id res chain seq x y z
N TYR A 1 1.33 -11.57 -17.05
CA TYR A 1 1.76 -10.40 -16.27
C TYR A 1 3.28 -10.52 -16.05
N ARG A 2 4.10 -9.47 -16.22
CA ARG A 2 5.55 -9.56 -15.91
C ARG A 2 5.73 -9.43 -14.41
N ASP A 3 6.35 -10.43 -13.77
CA ASP A 3 6.64 -10.45 -12.32
C ASP A 3 7.39 -9.17 -11.88
N ASP A 4 8.28 -8.66 -12.74
CA ASP A 4 9.05 -7.44 -12.53
C ASP A 4 8.19 -6.20 -12.19
N SER A 5 7.01 -6.07 -12.79
CA SER A 5 6.12 -4.93 -12.55
C SER A 5 5.48 -5.00 -11.16
N LEU A 6 5.12 -6.20 -10.70
CA LEU A 6 4.56 -6.39 -9.37
C LEU A 6 5.64 -6.21 -8.29
N GLN A 7 6.83 -6.76 -8.53
CA GLN A 7 7.96 -6.55 -7.63
C GLN A 7 8.30 -5.07 -7.51
N GLY A 8 8.31 -4.34 -8.62
CA GLY A 8 8.48 -2.89 -8.64
C GLY A 8 7.43 -2.17 -7.80
N ALA A 9 6.16 -2.55 -7.92
CA ALA A 9 5.08 -1.98 -7.11
C ALA A 9 5.29 -2.23 -5.60
N TYR A 10 5.64 -3.45 -5.18
CA TYR A 10 5.91 -3.77 -3.77
C TYR A 10 7.21 -3.15 -3.21
N LYS A 11 8.17 -2.79 -4.07
CA LYS A 11 9.33 -1.99 -3.67
C LYS A 11 8.91 -0.54 -3.41
N THR A 12 8.11 0.05 -4.29
CA THR A 12 7.68 1.45 -4.18
C THR A 12 6.65 1.67 -3.08
N VAL A 13 5.74 0.70 -2.85
CA VAL A 13 4.65 0.82 -1.88
C VAL A 13 5.16 1.04 -0.44
N PHE A 14 6.38 0.59 -0.13
CA PHE A 14 7.02 0.86 1.16
C PHE A 14 7.06 2.37 1.48
N PHE A 15 7.42 3.21 0.51
CA PHE A 15 7.49 4.66 0.72
C PHE A 15 6.10 5.27 0.94
N LEU A 16 5.08 4.71 0.28
CA LEU A 16 3.69 5.13 0.47
C LEU A 16 3.18 4.74 1.86
N LEU A 17 3.49 3.53 2.34
CA LEU A 17 3.16 3.09 3.70
C LEU A 17 3.83 3.98 4.76
N GLN A 18 5.10 4.29 4.55
CA GLN A 18 5.86 5.17 5.44
C GLN A 18 5.27 6.58 5.49
N LEU A 19 4.92 7.14 4.33
CA LEU A 19 4.32 8.47 4.24
C LEU A 19 2.90 8.50 4.82
N SER A 20 2.07 7.50 4.52
CA SER A 20 0.72 7.34 5.09
C SER A 20 0.77 7.29 6.62
N HIS A 21 1.66 6.48 7.18
CA HIS A 21 1.88 6.40 8.63
C HIS A 21 2.29 7.76 9.21
N TYR A 22 3.27 8.42 8.59
CA TYR A 22 3.76 9.72 9.04
C TYR A 22 2.65 10.79 9.00
N LEU A 23 1.85 10.84 7.94
CA LEU A 23 0.74 11.80 7.84
C LEU A 23 -0.33 11.55 8.90
N ARG A 24 -0.58 10.29 9.27
CA ARG A 24 -1.58 9.92 10.28
C ARG A 24 -1.10 10.14 11.72
N THR A 25 0.19 10.00 11.99
CA THR A 25 0.72 9.92 13.37
C THR A 25 1.73 11.01 13.73
N GLY A 26 2.34 11.66 12.73
CA GLY A 26 3.48 12.55 12.90
C GLY A 26 4.82 11.84 13.15
N ASP A 27 4.85 10.50 13.22
CA ASP A 27 6.06 9.72 13.51
C ASP A 27 6.67 9.11 12.24
N TYR A 28 7.94 9.45 11.99
CA TYR A 28 8.68 9.00 10.81
C TYR A 28 9.56 7.80 11.16
N LEU A 29 9.20 6.63 10.61
CA LEU A 29 9.90 5.38 10.87
C LEU A 29 10.77 5.01 9.68
N PRO A 30 12.12 5.11 9.77
CA PRO A 30 13.01 5.00 8.62
C PRO A 30 13.21 3.57 8.10
N THR A 31 12.81 2.55 8.86
CA THR A 31 13.07 1.15 8.51
C THR A 31 11.78 0.36 8.34
N LYS A 32 11.81 -0.60 7.41
CA LYS A 32 10.71 -1.56 7.22
C LYS A 32 10.34 -2.28 8.53
N ARG A 33 11.32 -2.66 9.35
CA ARG A 33 11.08 -3.34 10.63
C ARG A 33 10.32 -2.45 11.63
N ALA A 34 10.79 -1.22 11.83
CA ALA A 34 10.13 -0.29 12.75
C ALA A 34 8.70 0.04 12.27
N LEU A 35 8.51 0.19 10.96
CA LEU A 35 7.19 0.41 10.37
C LEU A 35 6.28 -0.81 10.57
N LEU A 36 6.78 -2.03 10.36
CA LEU A 36 6.02 -3.27 10.51
C LEU A 36 5.44 -3.46 11.92
N GLU A 37 6.15 -3.01 12.95
CA GLU A 37 5.68 -3.04 14.35
C GLU A 37 4.49 -2.10 14.61
N ARG A 38 4.26 -1.12 13.74
CA ARG A 38 3.17 -0.12 13.88
C ARG A 38 2.01 -0.32 12.92
N LEU A 39 2.25 -0.98 11.77
CA LEU A 39 1.20 -1.26 10.79
C LEU A 39 0.30 -2.41 11.22
N THR A 40 -0.96 -2.36 10.77
CA THR A 40 -1.97 -3.40 11.02
C THR A 40 -2.79 -3.63 9.74
N GLY A 41 -3.47 -4.78 9.65
CA GLY A 41 -4.28 -5.16 8.48
C GLY A 41 -3.50 -5.13 7.18
N ASP A 42 -4.15 -4.69 6.09
CA ASP A 42 -3.59 -4.67 4.74
C ASP A 42 -2.23 -3.95 4.64
N GLU A 43 -2.04 -2.85 5.39
CA GLU A 43 -0.77 -2.11 5.42
C GLU A 43 0.39 -3.00 5.90
N ARG A 44 0.14 -3.82 6.92
CA ARG A 44 1.11 -4.77 7.46
C ARG A 44 1.37 -5.89 6.45
N ASP A 45 0.32 -6.48 5.90
CA ASP A 45 0.42 -7.59 4.95
C ASP A 45 1.21 -7.20 3.70
N ILE A 46 0.96 -5.98 3.19
CA ILE A 46 1.72 -5.42 2.06
C ILE A 46 3.21 -5.33 2.39
N LEU A 47 3.56 -4.86 3.60
CA LEU A 47 4.95 -4.72 4.02
C LEU A 47 5.63 -6.08 4.25
N GLU A 48 4.92 -7.06 4.81
CA GLU A 48 5.43 -8.42 4.99
C GLU A 48 5.73 -9.08 3.63
N ILE A 49 4.83 -8.95 2.65
CA ILE A 49 5.07 -9.44 1.29
C ILE A 49 6.29 -8.76 0.66
N SER A 50 6.45 -7.44 0.85
CA SER A 50 7.62 -6.69 0.36
C SER A 50 8.93 -7.16 0.99
N LEU A 51 8.90 -7.55 2.27
CA LEU A 51 10.06 -8.07 3.00
C LEU A 51 10.41 -9.50 2.60
N HIS A 52 9.40 -10.33 2.37
CA HIS A 52 9.53 -11.76 2.12
C HIS A 52 9.20 -12.12 0.68
N TRP A 53 9.54 -11.25 -0.27
CA TRP A 53 9.18 -11.39 -1.68
C TRP A 53 9.51 -12.78 -2.23
N GLU A 54 10.72 -13.29 -2.05
CA GLU A 54 11.08 -14.61 -2.59
C GLU A 54 10.27 -15.77 -1.98
N ALA A 55 9.87 -15.66 -0.71
CA ALA A 55 9.09 -16.70 -0.03
C ALA A 55 7.68 -16.87 -0.64
N HIS A 56 7.15 -15.81 -1.26
CA HIS A 56 5.83 -15.82 -1.92
C HIS A 56 5.90 -16.17 -3.41
N GLY A 57 7.05 -16.59 -3.95
CA GLY A 57 7.24 -16.82 -5.39
C GLY A 57 6.27 -17.83 -6.01
N ALA A 58 6.14 -19.02 -5.41
CA ALA A 58 5.22 -20.07 -5.89
C ALA A 58 3.76 -19.62 -5.83
N ASP A 59 3.41 -18.95 -4.73
CA ASP A 59 2.08 -18.44 -4.49
C ASP A 59 1.73 -17.34 -5.52
N ARG A 60 2.65 -16.40 -5.79
CA ARG A 60 2.52 -15.38 -6.85
C ARG A 60 2.35 -15.96 -8.24
N ALA A 61 3.11 -17.00 -8.57
CA ALA A 61 3.00 -17.66 -9.86
C ALA A 61 1.63 -18.31 -10.05
N ALA A 62 1.06 -18.88 -8.99
CA ALA A 62 -0.26 -19.51 -9.02
C ALA A 62 -1.43 -18.50 -9.03
N GLY A 63 -1.27 -17.34 -8.38
CA GLY A 63 -2.34 -16.36 -8.21
C GLY A 63 -1.84 -14.93 -8.06
N PRO A 64 -1.35 -14.28 -9.13
CA PRO A 64 -0.80 -12.93 -9.04
C PRO A 64 -1.87 -11.87 -8.71
N ASP A 65 -3.12 -12.11 -9.09
CA ASP A 65 -4.23 -11.16 -8.95
C ASP A 65 -4.50 -10.74 -7.50
N ARG A 66 -4.24 -11.61 -6.51
CA ARG A 66 -4.46 -11.26 -5.11
C ARG A 66 -3.53 -10.15 -4.62
N TYR A 67 -2.30 -10.09 -5.14
CA TYR A 67 -1.32 -9.07 -4.77
C TYR A 67 -1.67 -7.72 -5.39
N PHE A 68 -2.16 -7.74 -6.64
CA PHE A 68 -2.73 -6.55 -7.26
C PHE A 68 -3.91 -6.02 -6.48
N ARG A 69 -4.85 -6.91 -6.16
CA ARG A 69 -6.05 -6.56 -5.44
C ARG A 69 -5.72 -5.93 -4.09
N LEU A 70 -4.82 -6.54 -3.31
CA LEU A 70 -4.37 -6.01 -2.03
C LEU A 70 -3.80 -4.58 -2.16
N LEU A 71 -2.94 -4.33 -3.15
CA LEU A 71 -2.39 -2.99 -3.39
C LEU A 71 -3.47 -1.99 -3.83
N LEU A 72 -4.34 -2.38 -4.76
CA LEU A 72 -5.38 -1.52 -5.32
C LEU A 72 -6.45 -1.18 -4.29
N ASP A 73 -6.87 -2.14 -3.49
CA ASP A 73 -7.87 -1.96 -2.44
C ASP A 73 -7.34 -1.00 -1.37
N TRP A 74 -6.09 -1.19 -0.92
CA TRP A 74 -5.45 -0.29 0.04
C TRP A 74 -5.27 1.13 -0.51
N LEU A 75 -4.70 1.28 -1.71
CA LEU A 75 -4.54 2.60 -2.34
C LEU A 75 -5.88 3.28 -2.60
N GLY A 76 -6.88 2.52 -3.04
CA GLY A 76 -8.26 3.01 -3.21
C GLY A 76 -8.86 3.51 -1.90
N GLY A 77 -8.58 2.82 -0.79
CA GLY A 77 -8.95 3.25 0.56
C GLY A 77 -8.32 4.59 0.94
N ILE A 78 -7.01 4.75 0.72
CA ILE A 78 -6.30 6.02 0.98
C ILE A 78 -6.88 7.17 0.18
N LEU A 79 -7.08 6.98 -1.13
CA LEU A 79 -7.59 8.03 -2.01
C LEU A 79 -9.01 8.44 -1.64
N ARG A 80 -9.87 7.47 -1.29
CA ARG A 80 -11.24 7.73 -0.86
C ARG A 80 -11.27 8.52 0.45
N HIS A 81 -10.49 8.10 1.44
CA HIS A 81 -10.35 8.82 2.71
C HIS A 81 -9.85 10.25 2.51
N SER A 82 -8.88 10.44 1.60
CA SER A 82 -8.33 11.76 1.30
C SER A 82 -9.34 12.67 0.58
N ALA A 83 -10.20 12.10 -0.26
CA ALA A 83 -11.28 12.82 -0.94
C ALA A 83 -12.40 13.24 0.03
N GLU A 84 -12.70 12.42 1.03
CA GLU A 84 -13.69 12.73 2.07
C GLU A 84 -13.22 13.85 3.01
N GLN A 85 -11.90 13.95 3.25
CA GLN A 85 -11.31 15.00 4.09
C GLN A 85 -11.08 16.34 3.37
N ASN A 86 -11.28 16.41 2.05
CA ASN A 86 -11.11 17.63 1.24
C ASN A 86 -12.41 17.98 0.50
N PRO A 87 -13.36 18.70 1.13
CA PRO A 87 -14.65 19.03 0.52
C PRO A 87 -14.56 19.92 -0.73
N CYS A 88 -13.43 20.60 -0.94
CA CYS A 88 -13.19 21.43 -2.12
C CYS A 88 -13.00 20.65 -3.44
N LEU A 89 -12.82 19.32 -3.39
CA LEU A 89 -12.79 18.47 -4.60
C LEU A 89 -14.17 17.90 -4.98
N GLN A 90 -15.20 18.08 -4.14
CA GLN A 90 -16.55 17.57 -4.41
C GLN A 90 -17.41 18.53 -5.27
N SER A 91 -16.95 19.75 -5.52
CA SER A 91 -17.72 20.80 -6.19
C SER A 91 -17.39 20.96 -7.68
N HIS A 92 -17.38 19.89 -8.48
CA HIS A 92 -17.34 20.01 -9.95
C HIS A 92 -18.15 18.93 -10.69
N HIS A 93 -19.30 18.53 -10.14
CA HIS A 93 -20.35 17.87 -10.94
C HIS A 93 -21.73 18.43 -10.60
N SER A 94 -21.98 19.64 -11.09
CA SER A 94 -23.33 20.15 -11.34
C SER A 94 -23.19 21.31 -12.33
N PHE A 95 -23.31 21.00 -13.62
CA PHE A 95 -23.91 21.83 -14.66
C PHE A 95 -24.25 20.92 -15.85
#